data_AF-A0A519ELQ8-F1
#
_entry.id   AF-A0A519ELQ8-F1
#
_cell.length_a   1.000
_cell.length_b   1.000
_cell.length_c   1.000
_cell.angle_alpha   90.00
_cell.angle_beta   90.00
_cell.angle_gamma   90.00
#
_symmetry.space_group_name_H-M   'P 1'
#
loop_
_entity.id
_entity.type
_entity.pdbx_description
1 polymer ?
#
loop_
_entity_poly.entity_id
_entity_poly.type
_entity_poly.pdbx_seq_one_letter_code
_entity_poly.pdbx_strand_id
1 'polypeptide(L)'
;EAEVLEIYQETFPPDRKAVRSQRLRTRQFALLHGLEAMAAEQPQDSDLVMGWFDDRTADKLTAAGIISLGELNARIATGGRWYRTLPAVGEAKARRIAQHLATLLPAAPRLVRPVFSLVTAPSPALATRPGLPALLPDFAPSDQGSQPRLLDVASDVEAVQAWIAARAGSSATVKVYRREATRLLLWLQHERQRTLVQMDVADCTAFMAFLQHVPARWISRDRAKPGQPGWAPFRGPLSHTSHRQAVVIVNALFTWLQAAQYIPVNPWQLVNKKTGDDRDQQMLDTKALSESAMAEVLRFVDAQPVTASSARIRFILRFVESVGLRSAELLGATLKDIRMEPEGWVIQVHGKGAKNRIAALPGQALDALQDYLRHRDLGSVQGAPPEAPLLASTTDTMTPVGYQALYEHVRGWIRKAVAASELPMHERAKLAGATTHWLRHTFGTRAIAREVPL
;
A
#
# COMPACT_ATOMS: atom_id res chain seq x y z
N GLU A 1 69.17 -14.26 14.73
CA GLU A 1 68.16 -14.78 13.77
C GLU A 1 68.79 -15.29 12.46
N ALA A 2 69.73 -14.57 11.85
CA ALA A 2 70.43 -15.03 10.64
C ALA A 2 71.20 -16.36 10.84
N GLU A 3 71.95 -16.51 11.94
CA GLU A 3 72.70 -17.74 12.25
C GLU A 3 71.79 -18.96 12.49
N VAL A 4 70.57 -18.74 13.01
CA VAL A 4 69.59 -19.82 13.25
C VAL A 4 68.98 -20.31 11.93
N LEU A 5 68.78 -19.40 10.97
CA LEU A 5 68.34 -19.73 9.62
C LEU A 5 69.41 -20.49 8.83
N GLU A 6 70.69 -20.17 9.05
CA GLU A 6 71.83 -20.82 8.41
C GLU A 6 71.99 -22.27 8.89
N ILE A 7 71.95 -22.49 10.22
CA ILE A 7 72.01 -23.83 10.83
C ILE A 7 70.80 -24.69 10.42
N TYR A 8 69.61 -24.09 10.28
CA TYR A 8 68.41 -24.81 9.83
C TYR A 8 68.48 -25.23 8.36
N GLN A 9 69.10 -24.41 7.49
CA GLN A 9 69.31 -24.73 6.08
C GLN A 9 70.42 -25.76 5.85
N GLU A 10 71.44 -25.81 6.72
CA GLU A 10 72.45 -26.87 6.70
C GLU A 10 71.89 -28.23 7.16
N THR A 11 70.97 -28.22 8.14
CA THR A 11 70.38 -29.44 8.71
C THR A 11 69.28 -30.04 7.82
N PHE A 12 68.55 -29.20 7.06
CA PHE A 12 67.49 -29.62 6.14
C PHE A 12 67.66 -28.95 4.77
N PRO A 13 68.34 -29.60 3.81
CA PRO A 13 68.52 -29.06 2.47
C PRO A 13 67.14 -28.81 1.83
N PRO A 14 66.87 -27.61 1.30
CA PRO A 14 65.59 -27.32 0.68
C PRO A 14 65.36 -28.28 -0.49
N ASP A 15 64.26 -29.04 -0.44
CA ASP A 15 63.88 -29.96 -1.51
C ASP A 15 63.85 -29.18 -2.82
N ARG A 16 64.80 -29.49 -3.71
CA ARG A 16 65.00 -28.81 -5.00
C ARG A 16 63.71 -28.80 -5.82
N LYS A 17 62.83 -29.79 -5.60
CA LYS A 17 61.52 -29.88 -6.23
C LYS A 17 60.55 -28.81 -5.71
N ALA A 18 60.50 -28.59 -4.40
CA ALA A 18 59.66 -27.56 -3.77
C ALA A 18 60.09 -26.13 -4.17
N VAL A 19 61.40 -25.87 -4.18
CA VAL A 19 61.96 -24.56 -4.62
C VAL A 19 61.66 -24.31 -6.09
N ARG A 20 61.76 -25.33 -6.95
CA ARG A 20 61.42 -25.23 -8.37
C ARG A 20 59.92 -24.98 -8.59
N SER A 21 59.06 -25.70 -7.87
CA SER A 21 57.60 -25.50 -7.92
C SER A 21 57.19 -24.11 -7.45
N GLN A 22 57.83 -23.57 -6.42
CA GLN A 22 57.55 -22.23 -5.91
C GLN A 22 57.98 -21.15 -6.91
N ARG A 23 59.16 -21.28 -7.53
CA ARG A 23 59.60 -20.36 -8.62
C ARG A 23 58.68 -20.40 -9.83
N LEU A 24 58.18 -21.59 -10.19
CA LEU A 24 57.21 -21.75 -11.28
C LEU A 24 55.88 -21.06 -10.96
N ARG A 25 55.36 -21.21 -9.74
CA ARG A 25 54.15 -20.51 -9.28
C ARG A 25 54.35 -18.99 -9.29
N THR A 26 55.47 -18.49 -8.78
CA THR A 26 55.78 -17.05 -8.79
C THR A 26 55.83 -16.50 -10.23
N ARG A 27 56.45 -17.24 -11.16
CA ARG A 27 56.46 -16.84 -12.58
C ARG A 27 55.07 -16.89 -13.23
N GLN A 28 54.25 -17.88 -12.90
CA GLN A 28 52.86 -17.94 -13.38
C GLN A 28 52.04 -16.77 -12.83
N PHE A 29 52.16 -16.43 -11.55
CA PHE A 29 51.49 -15.28 -10.97
C PHE A 29 51.95 -13.96 -11.61
N ALA A 30 53.25 -13.80 -11.85
CA ALA A 30 53.78 -12.62 -12.53
C ALA A 30 53.28 -12.50 -13.98
N LEU A 31 53.13 -13.64 -14.68
CA LEU A 31 52.61 -13.67 -16.04
C LEU A 31 51.11 -13.40 -16.09
N LEU A 32 50.33 -13.89 -15.12
CA LEU A 32 48.91 -13.56 -14.97
C LEU A 32 48.72 -12.06 -14.73
N HIS A 33 49.50 -11.44 -13.85
CA HIS A 33 49.46 -10.00 -13.63
C HIS A 33 49.93 -9.19 -14.85
N GLY A 34 50.93 -9.68 -15.60
CA GLY A 34 51.36 -9.04 -16.84
C GLY A 34 50.29 -9.07 -17.93
N LEU A 35 49.57 -10.19 -18.05
CA LEU A 35 48.45 -10.32 -18.99
C LEU A 35 47.24 -9.48 -18.55
N GLU A 36 46.96 -9.41 -17.26
CA GLU A 36 45.93 -8.53 -16.67
C GLU A 36 46.21 -7.05 -17.01
N ALA A 37 47.48 -6.62 -16.95
CA ALA A 37 47.88 -5.25 -17.31
C ALA A 37 47.80 -4.95 -18.83
N MET A 38 47.93 -5.97 -19.69
CA MET A 38 47.89 -5.79 -21.15
C MET A 38 46.48 -5.91 -21.74
N ALA A 39 45.54 -6.53 -21.03
CA ALA A 39 44.17 -6.80 -21.50
C ALA A 39 43.08 -6.01 -20.75
N ALA A 40 43.45 -5.17 -19.77
CA ALA A 40 42.48 -4.39 -19.01
C ALA A 40 42.00 -3.16 -19.81
N GLU A 41 40.99 -3.34 -20.64
CA GLU A 41 40.12 -2.22 -21.04
C GLU A 41 39.49 -1.65 -19.76
N GLN A 42 39.66 -0.34 -19.53
CA GLN A 42 39.03 0.29 -18.38
C GLN A 42 37.51 0.36 -18.63
N PRO A 43 36.68 -0.15 -17.72
CA PRO A 43 35.23 -0.14 -17.87
C PRO A 43 34.71 1.28 -18.01
N GLN A 44 33.86 1.50 -19.01
CA GLN A 44 33.19 2.77 -19.25
C GLN A 44 31.68 2.67 -19.00
N ASP A 45 31.04 3.81 -18.78
CA ASP A 45 29.59 3.89 -18.58
C ASP A 45 28.78 3.36 -19.78
N SER A 46 29.33 3.48 -20.99
CA SER A 46 28.70 3.00 -22.24
C SER A 46 28.83 1.49 -22.45
N ASP A 47 29.65 0.81 -21.67
CA ASP A 47 29.93 -0.61 -21.89
C ASP A 47 28.70 -1.47 -21.58
N LEU A 48 28.51 -2.50 -22.40
CA LEU A 48 27.38 -3.41 -22.27
C LEU A 48 27.53 -4.30 -21.03
N VAL A 49 26.43 -4.53 -20.31
CA VAL A 49 26.43 -5.43 -19.14
C VAL A 49 26.85 -6.85 -19.49
N MET A 50 26.65 -7.30 -20.74
CA MET A 50 27.06 -8.62 -21.22
C MET A 50 28.58 -8.84 -21.22
N GLY A 51 29.38 -7.78 -21.36
CA GLY A 51 30.85 -7.90 -21.36
C GLY A 51 31.45 -8.03 -19.96
N TRP A 52 30.67 -7.70 -18.92
CA TRP A 52 31.19 -7.46 -17.56
C TRP A 52 30.49 -8.28 -16.46
N PHE A 53 29.42 -9.00 -16.81
CA PHE A 53 28.66 -9.90 -15.94
C PHE A 53 28.53 -11.29 -16.59
N ASP A 54 28.27 -12.33 -15.79
CA ASP A 54 27.96 -13.66 -16.32
C ASP A 54 26.66 -13.64 -17.15
N ASP A 55 26.57 -14.49 -18.18
CA ASP A 55 25.43 -14.54 -19.12
C ASP A 55 24.07 -14.53 -18.41
N ARG A 56 23.92 -15.32 -17.35
CA ARG A 56 22.65 -15.42 -16.61
C ARG A 56 22.30 -14.15 -15.84
N THR A 57 23.28 -13.36 -15.44
CA THR A 57 23.06 -12.07 -14.78
C THR A 57 22.83 -10.99 -15.83
N ALA A 58 23.63 -10.97 -16.89
CA ALA A 58 23.48 -10.05 -18.01
C ALA A 58 22.10 -10.18 -18.66
N ASP A 59 21.64 -11.39 -18.97
CA ASP A 59 20.30 -11.66 -19.53
C ASP A 59 19.18 -11.06 -18.67
N LYS A 60 19.31 -11.15 -17.34
CA LYS A 60 18.31 -10.60 -16.41
C LYS A 60 18.32 -9.07 -16.38
N LEU A 61 19.51 -8.48 -16.49
CA LEU A 61 19.67 -7.02 -16.57
C LEU A 61 19.07 -6.51 -17.89
N THR A 62 19.43 -7.13 -19.00
CA THR A 62 18.93 -6.78 -20.34
C THR A 62 17.41 -7.00 -20.45
N ALA A 63 16.88 -8.11 -19.91
CA ALA A 63 15.43 -8.36 -19.86
C ALA A 63 14.66 -7.31 -19.04
N ALA A 64 15.32 -6.60 -18.11
CA ALA A 64 14.75 -5.49 -17.36
C ALA A 64 15.06 -4.11 -17.99
N GLY A 65 15.60 -4.09 -19.21
CA GLY A 65 15.93 -2.89 -19.96
C GLY A 65 17.16 -2.15 -19.42
N ILE A 66 18.09 -2.86 -18.78
CA ILE A 66 19.39 -2.32 -18.35
C ILE A 66 20.45 -2.92 -19.26
N ILE A 67 20.96 -2.11 -20.19
CA ILE A 67 21.81 -2.55 -21.28
C ILE A 67 23.27 -2.17 -21.02
N SER A 68 23.51 -1.02 -20.38
CA SER A 68 24.88 -0.55 -20.08
C SER A 68 25.23 -0.53 -18.59
N LEU A 69 26.53 -0.50 -18.29
CA LEU A 69 27.04 -0.34 -16.93
C LEU A 69 26.61 0.99 -16.31
N GLY A 70 26.58 2.08 -17.08
CA GLY A 70 26.12 3.39 -16.63
C GLY A 70 24.64 3.40 -16.26
N GLU A 71 23.78 2.73 -17.04
CA GLU A 71 22.36 2.56 -16.71
C GLU A 71 22.16 1.78 -15.41
N LEU A 72 22.95 0.71 -15.20
CA LEU A 72 22.94 -0.05 -13.97
C LEU A 72 23.41 0.80 -12.78
N ASN A 73 24.46 1.60 -12.97
CA ASN A 73 25.03 2.48 -11.96
C ASN A 73 24.01 3.56 -11.54
N ALA A 74 23.36 4.21 -12.50
CA ALA A 74 22.29 5.16 -12.26
C ALA A 74 21.10 4.50 -11.54
N ARG A 75 20.72 3.28 -11.94
CA ARG A 75 19.63 2.53 -11.31
C ARG A 75 19.94 2.21 -9.85
N ILE A 76 21.15 1.77 -9.54
CA ILE A 76 21.62 1.51 -8.17
C ILE A 76 21.68 2.80 -7.35
N ALA A 77 22.16 3.90 -7.93
CA ALA A 77 22.22 5.21 -7.29
C ALA A 77 20.82 5.75 -6.92
N THR A 78 19.76 5.31 -7.61
CA THR A 78 18.39 5.62 -7.19
C THR A 78 17.99 4.98 -5.84
N GLY A 79 18.73 3.98 -5.36
CA GLY A 79 18.54 3.37 -4.04
C GLY A 79 17.23 2.57 -3.88
N GLY A 80 17.07 2.01 -2.68
CA GLY A 80 15.93 1.16 -2.33
C GLY A 80 15.90 -0.17 -3.09
N ARG A 81 14.69 -0.67 -3.39
CA ARG A 81 14.48 -1.93 -4.15
C ARG A 81 14.59 -1.77 -5.66
N TRP A 82 15.69 -1.19 -6.13
CA TRP A 82 15.96 -0.95 -7.56
C TRP A 82 15.91 -2.23 -8.42
N TYR A 83 16.18 -3.38 -7.80
CA TYR A 83 16.20 -4.71 -8.42
C TYR A 83 14.82 -5.37 -8.57
N ARG A 84 13.72 -4.71 -8.18
CA ARG A 84 12.37 -5.34 -8.17
C ARG A 84 11.88 -5.76 -9.56
N THR A 85 12.34 -5.09 -10.61
CA THR A 85 12.00 -5.42 -12.00
C THR A 85 12.86 -6.57 -12.56
N LEU A 86 13.91 -6.99 -11.84
CA LEU A 86 14.79 -8.06 -12.28
C LEU A 86 14.17 -9.43 -11.97
N PRO A 87 14.06 -10.33 -12.96
CA PRO A 87 13.49 -11.65 -12.76
C PRO A 87 14.39 -12.51 -11.85
N ALA A 88 13.80 -13.09 -10.80
CA ALA A 88 14.49 -14.00 -9.85
C ALA A 88 15.74 -13.40 -9.15
N VAL A 89 15.80 -12.07 -9.01
CA VAL A 89 16.84 -11.35 -8.25
C VAL A 89 16.25 -10.83 -6.95
N GLY A 90 16.67 -11.41 -5.83
CA GLY A 90 16.36 -10.92 -4.48
C GLY A 90 17.42 -9.96 -3.95
N GLU A 91 17.20 -9.45 -2.73
CA GLU A 91 18.07 -8.45 -2.10
C GLU A 91 19.55 -8.88 -2.03
N ALA A 92 19.82 -10.13 -1.65
CA ALA A 92 21.18 -10.64 -1.54
C ALA A 92 21.90 -10.67 -2.90
N LYS A 93 21.20 -11.07 -3.97
CA LYS A 93 21.76 -11.08 -5.33
C LYS A 93 21.97 -9.66 -5.84
N ALA A 94 21.01 -8.77 -5.62
CA ALA A 94 21.13 -7.36 -5.98
C ALA A 94 22.31 -6.68 -5.29
N ARG A 95 22.56 -7.01 -4.02
CA ARG A 95 23.72 -6.51 -3.27
C ARG A 95 25.03 -6.97 -3.89
N ARG A 96 25.12 -8.24 -4.31
CA ARG A 96 26.29 -8.77 -5.03
C ARG A 96 26.51 -8.07 -6.37
N ILE A 97 25.44 -7.87 -7.15
CA ILE A 97 25.50 -7.13 -8.42
C ILE A 97 26.02 -5.71 -8.19
N ALA A 98 25.52 -5.02 -7.16
CA ALA A 98 25.97 -3.66 -6.83
C ALA A 98 27.42 -3.62 -6.32
N GLN A 99 27.85 -4.62 -5.56
CA GLN A 99 29.25 -4.74 -5.12
C GLN A 99 30.19 -4.98 -6.29
N HIS A 100 29.82 -5.85 -7.23
CA HIS A 100 30.60 -6.09 -8.45
C HIS A 100 30.64 -4.84 -9.33
N LEU A 101 29.53 -4.14 -9.52
CA LEU A 101 29.57 -2.89 -10.27
C LEU A 101 30.48 -1.84 -9.63
N ALA A 102 30.52 -1.77 -8.29
CA ALA A 102 31.37 -0.84 -7.57
C ALA A 102 32.88 -1.13 -7.74
N THR A 103 33.27 -2.34 -8.19
CA THR A 103 34.66 -2.62 -8.59
C THR A 103 34.96 -2.19 -10.03
N LEU A 104 33.92 -2.00 -10.84
CA LEU A 104 34.05 -1.61 -12.25
C LEU A 104 33.99 -0.08 -12.39
N LEU A 105 32.96 0.55 -11.85
CA LEU A 105 32.71 1.98 -12.01
C LEU A 105 32.61 2.69 -10.65
N PRO A 106 33.05 3.96 -10.57
CA PRO A 106 32.75 4.79 -9.41
C PRO A 106 31.24 4.92 -9.22
N ALA A 107 30.78 4.91 -7.97
CA ALA A 107 29.35 4.97 -7.67
C ALA A 107 28.74 6.27 -8.21
N ALA A 108 27.68 6.15 -9.01
CA ALA A 108 26.96 7.30 -9.53
C ALA A 108 26.41 8.17 -8.36
N PRO A 109 26.35 9.50 -8.53
CA PRO A 109 25.89 10.40 -7.49
C PRO A 109 24.46 10.06 -7.08
N ARG A 110 24.25 9.80 -5.80
CA ARG A 110 22.90 9.57 -5.27
C ARG A 110 22.10 10.86 -5.37
N LEU A 111 20.98 10.82 -6.07
CA LEU A 111 20.03 11.92 -6.08
C LEU A 111 19.59 12.23 -4.64
N VAL A 112 19.95 13.41 -4.14
CA VAL A 112 19.50 13.90 -2.84
C VAL A 112 17.98 13.96 -2.88
N ARG A 113 17.33 13.09 -2.12
CA ARG A 113 15.87 13.08 -2.04
C ARG A 113 15.42 14.08 -0.99
N PRO A 114 14.36 14.86 -1.26
CA PRO A 114 13.78 15.70 -0.23
C PRO A 114 13.28 14.80 0.89
N VAL A 115 13.66 15.13 2.12
CA VAL A 115 13.02 14.56 3.31
C VAL A 115 11.69 15.29 3.45
N PHE A 116 10.59 14.57 3.23
CA PHE A 116 9.27 15.12 3.41
C PHE A 116 8.94 15.13 4.91
N SER A 117 8.98 16.32 5.50
CA SER A 117 8.57 16.57 6.87
C SER A 117 7.71 17.84 6.91
N LEU A 118 6.58 17.76 7.59
CA LEU A 118 5.77 18.95 7.86
C LEU A 118 6.53 19.83 8.86
N VAL A 119 6.77 21.08 8.48
CA VAL A 119 7.26 22.09 9.41
C VAL A 119 6.04 22.72 10.06
N THR A 120 5.89 22.54 11.37
CA THR A 120 4.85 23.22 12.15
C THR A 120 5.28 24.67 12.38
N ALA A 121 5.11 25.51 11.36
CA ALA A 121 5.26 26.95 11.50
C ALA A 121 3.91 27.58 11.87
N PRO A 122 3.90 28.67 12.68
CA PRO A 122 2.69 29.41 12.93
C PRO A 122 2.12 29.96 11.60
N SER A 123 0.83 29.77 11.37
CA SER A 123 0.22 30.21 10.10
C SER A 123 0.05 31.73 10.10
N PRO A 124 0.46 32.46 9.05
CA PRO A 124 0.45 33.94 9.02
C PRO A 124 -0.96 34.55 9.17
N ALA A 125 -2.00 33.75 8.89
CA ALA A 125 -3.40 34.12 9.15
C ALA A 125 -3.70 34.46 10.62
N LEU A 126 -2.91 33.91 11.54
CA LEU A 126 -3.08 34.08 12.98
C LEU A 126 -2.38 35.33 13.51
N ALA A 127 -1.46 35.91 12.73
CA ALA A 127 -0.56 36.99 13.17
C ALA A 127 -1.10 38.40 12.89
N THR A 128 -1.96 38.59 11.87
CA THR A 128 -2.39 39.95 11.50
C THR A 128 -3.71 39.93 10.72
N ARG A 129 -4.79 40.40 11.34
CA ARG A 129 -5.70 41.28 10.60
C ARG A 129 -5.03 42.65 10.60
N PRO A 130 -4.78 43.28 9.44
CA PRO A 130 -4.44 44.70 9.45
C PRO A 130 -5.62 45.41 10.11
N GLY A 131 -5.39 46.05 11.25
CA GLY A 131 -6.31 47.08 11.70
C GLY A 131 -6.48 48.05 10.54
N LEU A 132 -7.72 48.40 10.22
CA LEU A 132 -7.99 49.51 9.30
C LEU A 132 -7.11 50.69 9.74
N PRO A 133 -6.33 51.32 8.85
CA PRO A 133 -5.63 52.53 9.21
C PRO A 133 -6.68 53.52 9.72
N ALA A 134 -6.53 53.95 10.97
CA ALA A 134 -7.40 54.93 11.59
C ALA A 134 -7.27 56.24 10.81
N LEU A 135 -8.16 56.45 9.83
CA LEU A 135 -8.26 57.67 9.05
C LEU A 135 -9.24 58.68 9.68
N LEU A 136 -9.59 58.51 10.97
CA LEU A 136 -10.42 59.46 11.71
C LEU A 136 -9.81 59.68 13.12
N PRO A 137 -9.46 60.92 13.51
CA PRO A 137 -8.79 61.19 14.79
C PRO A 137 -9.62 60.98 16.06
N ASP A 138 -10.92 60.65 15.98
CA ASP A 138 -11.83 60.70 17.14
C ASP A 138 -12.54 59.37 17.49
N PHE A 139 -12.15 58.25 16.88
CA PHE A 139 -12.55 56.94 17.37
C PHE A 139 -11.32 56.18 17.81
N ALA A 140 -10.97 56.30 19.09
CA ALA A 140 -10.23 55.23 19.74
C ALA A 140 -11.11 53.98 19.66
N PRO A 141 -10.72 52.92 18.91
CA PRO A 141 -11.34 51.64 19.12
C PRO A 141 -10.85 51.22 20.51
N SER A 142 -11.69 51.45 21.51
CA SER A 142 -11.64 50.72 22.76
C SER A 142 -11.37 49.27 22.42
N ASP A 143 -10.21 48.78 22.85
CA ASP A 143 -9.69 47.41 22.78
C ASP A 143 -10.81 46.40 22.46
N GLN A 144 -11.15 46.28 21.16
CA GLN A 144 -12.22 45.41 20.71
C GLN A 144 -11.60 44.02 20.75
N GLY A 145 -11.71 43.44 21.95
CA GLY A 145 -11.21 42.14 22.32
C GLY A 145 -11.33 41.17 21.17
N SER A 146 -10.22 40.46 20.94
CA SER A 146 -10.10 39.31 20.04
C SER A 146 -11.47 38.68 19.80
N GLN A 147 -12.04 38.93 18.63
CA GLN A 147 -13.20 38.19 18.14
C GLN A 147 -12.96 36.71 18.46
N PRO A 148 -13.87 36.03 19.18
CA PRO A 148 -13.62 34.69 19.68
C PRO A 148 -13.26 33.80 18.49
N ARG A 149 -12.03 33.30 18.48
CA ARG A 149 -11.58 32.38 17.43
C ARG A 149 -12.40 31.10 17.60
N LEU A 150 -13.16 30.72 16.57
CA LEU A 150 -13.91 29.45 16.58
C LEU A 150 -12.98 28.22 16.68
N LEU A 151 -11.70 28.39 16.32
CA LEU A 151 -10.64 27.40 16.51
C LEU A 151 -9.47 28.03 17.26
N ASP A 152 -9.10 27.41 18.38
CA ASP A 152 -7.87 27.71 19.09
C ASP A 152 -6.72 26.84 18.54
N VAL A 153 -6.19 27.24 17.38
CA VAL A 153 -5.12 26.53 16.67
C VAL A 153 -4.04 27.50 16.20
N ALA A 154 -2.77 27.10 16.33
CA ALA A 154 -1.59 27.91 16.00
C ALA A 154 -1.01 27.61 14.61
N SER A 155 -1.38 26.50 13.98
CA SER A 155 -0.78 26.03 12.72
C SER A 155 -1.78 25.34 11.78
N ASP A 156 -1.45 25.25 10.50
CA ASP A 156 -2.24 24.51 9.50
C ASP A 156 -2.38 23.02 9.88
N VAL A 157 -1.35 22.46 10.51
CA VAL A 157 -1.32 21.07 10.98
C VAL A 157 -2.37 20.86 12.08
N GLU A 158 -2.45 21.79 13.03
CA GLU A 158 -3.46 21.77 14.11
C GLU A 158 -4.87 21.98 13.57
N ALA A 159 -5.06 22.92 12.64
CA ALA A 159 -6.36 23.12 11.98
C ALA A 159 -6.86 21.85 11.27
N VAL A 160 -5.96 21.13 10.59
CA VAL A 160 -6.27 19.83 9.99
C VAL A 160 -6.60 18.77 11.05
N GLN A 161 -5.87 18.71 12.18
CA GLN A 161 -6.22 17.76 13.24
C GLN A 161 -7.59 18.08 13.86
N ALA A 162 -7.91 19.36 14.08
CA ALA A 162 -9.21 19.80 14.58
C ALA A 162 -10.34 19.40 13.62
N TRP A 163 -10.15 19.60 12.32
CA TRP A 163 -11.10 19.14 11.29
C TRP A 163 -11.32 17.62 11.32
N ILE A 164 -10.23 16.85 11.41
CA ILE A 164 -10.29 15.39 11.46
C ILE A 164 -11.05 14.94 12.70
N ALA A 165 -10.76 15.53 13.87
CA ALA A 165 -11.46 15.23 15.12
C ALA A 165 -12.95 15.55 15.03
N ALA A 166 -13.32 16.66 14.40
CA ALA A 166 -14.71 17.09 14.26
C ALA A 166 -15.53 16.28 13.23
N ARG A 167 -14.91 15.77 12.16
CA ARG A 167 -15.62 15.17 11.02
C ARG A 167 -15.47 13.66 10.86
N ALA A 168 -14.43 13.06 11.44
CA ALA A 168 -14.17 11.64 11.23
C ALA A 168 -14.91 10.77 12.25
N GLY A 169 -15.99 10.12 11.82
CA GLY A 169 -16.74 9.17 12.66
C GLY A 169 -16.15 7.76 12.78
N SER A 170 -14.96 7.50 12.20
CA SER A 170 -14.30 6.19 12.30
C SER A 170 -12.78 6.29 12.15
N SER A 171 -12.04 5.33 12.72
CA SER A 171 -10.58 5.26 12.59
C SER A 171 -10.11 5.09 11.14
N ALA A 172 -10.92 4.47 10.28
CA ALA A 172 -10.66 4.39 8.85
C ALA A 172 -10.78 5.75 8.15
N THR A 173 -11.81 6.53 8.50
CA THR A 173 -12.00 7.90 8.00
C THR A 173 -10.85 8.80 8.45
N VAL A 174 -10.43 8.70 9.72
CA VAL A 174 -9.26 9.43 10.25
C VAL A 174 -8.00 9.16 9.41
N LYS A 175 -7.71 7.89 9.11
CA LYS A 175 -6.53 7.50 8.32
C LYS A 175 -6.57 8.10 6.91
N VAL A 176 -7.74 8.10 6.26
CA VAL A 176 -7.92 8.63 4.91
C VAL A 176 -7.82 10.15 4.90
N TYR A 177 -8.52 10.85 5.80
CA TYR A 177 -8.48 12.31 5.89
C TYR A 177 -7.07 12.80 6.22
N ARG A 178 -6.41 12.19 7.21
CA ARG A 178 -5.02 12.49 7.55
C ARG A 178 -4.09 12.31 6.34
N ARG A 179 -4.22 11.19 5.61
CA ARG A 179 -3.39 10.93 4.43
C ARG A 179 -3.53 12.00 3.36
N GLU A 180 -4.76 12.35 2.97
CA GLU A 180 -4.96 13.34 1.90
C GLU A 180 -4.63 14.77 2.36
N ALA A 181 -4.97 15.14 3.60
CA ALA A 181 -4.59 16.45 4.14
C ALA A 181 -3.07 16.60 4.29
N THR A 182 -2.36 15.57 4.78
CA THR A 182 -0.89 15.59 4.83
C THR A 182 -0.26 15.71 3.45
N ARG A 183 -0.83 15.05 2.41
CA ARG A 183 -0.33 15.20 1.03
C ARG A 183 -0.47 16.64 0.55
N LEU A 184 -1.60 17.28 0.80
CA LEU A 184 -1.81 18.68 0.45
C LEU A 184 -0.82 19.60 1.19
N LEU A 185 -0.70 19.45 2.50
CA LEU A 185 0.21 20.29 3.30
C LEU A 185 1.67 20.16 2.85
N LEU A 186 2.13 18.93 2.61
CA LEU A 186 3.46 18.69 2.06
C LEU A 186 3.61 19.35 0.68
N TRP A 187 2.61 19.22 -0.19
CA TRP A 187 2.66 19.80 -1.54
C TRP A 187 2.73 21.32 -1.50
N LEU A 188 1.91 21.96 -0.66
CA LEU A 188 1.95 23.40 -0.44
C LEU A 188 3.32 23.85 0.07
N GLN A 189 3.90 23.12 1.03
CA GLN A 189 5.21 23.43 1.61
C GLN A 189 6.36 23.28 0.59
N HIS A 190 6.41 22.17 -0.14
CA HIS A 190 7.56 21.81 -0.98
C HIS A 190 7.48 22.31 -2.43
N GLU A 191 6.28 22.45 -3.00
CA GLU A 191 6.11 22.85 -4.41
C GLU A 191 5.67 24.30 -4.56
N ARG A 192 4.98 24.87 -3.55
CA ARG A 192 4.42 26.23 -3.62
C ARG A 192 4.99 27.20 -2.60
N GLN A 193 5.64 26.70 -1.54
CA GLN A 193 6.07 27.49 -0.38
C GLN A 193 4.94 28.35 0.20
N ARG A 194 3.73 27.77 0.30
CA ARG A 194 2.50 28.43 0.76
C ARG A 194 1.86 27.68 1.92
N THR A 195 0.94 28.36 2.61
CA THR A 195 0.04 27.77 3.63
C THR A 195 -1.38 27.57 3.09
N LEU A 196 -2.24 26.90 3.86
CA LEU A 196 -3.66 26.70 3.53
C LEU A 196 -4.40 28.02 3.30
N VAL A 197 -4.06 29.06 4.07
CA VAL A 197 -4.74 30.37 3.98
C VAL A 197 -4.34 31.12 2.71
N GLN A 198 -3.13 30.89 2.21
CA GLN A 198 -2.61 31.54 1.01
C GLN A 198 -3.02 30.82 -0.29
N MET A 199 -3.73 29.68 -0.18
CA MET A 199 -4.09 28.87 -1.33
C MET A 199 -5.14 29.58 -2.21
N ASP A 200 -4.85 29.69 -3.51
CA ASP A 200 -5.73 30.31 -4.50
C ASP A 200 -6.29 29.31 -5.55
N VAL A 201 -7.03 29.83 -6.54
CA VAL A 201 -7.64 29.03 -7.63
C VAL A 201 -6.59 28.36 -8.51
N ALA A 202 -5.44 29.02 -8.73
CA ALA A 202 -4.34 28.46 -9.51
C ALA A 202 -3.67 27.31 -8.74
N ASP A 203 -3.53 27.43 -7.43
CA ASP A 203 -3.02 26.37 -6.55
C ASP A 203 -3.96 25.15 -6.56
N CYS A 204 -5.28 25.34 -6.51
CA CYS A 204 -6.24 24.23 -6.62
C CYS A 204 -6.05 23.46 -7.93
N THR A 205 -5.92 24.18 -9.05
CA THR A 205 -5.74 23.56 -10.38
C THR A 205 -4.39 22.86 -10.49
N ALA A 206 -3.32 23.48 -9.98
CA ALA A 206 -1.99 22.89 -9.94
C ALA A 206 -1.94 21.63 -9.07
N PHE A 207 -2.65 21.61 -7.93
CA PHE A 207 -2.73 20.43 -7.08
C PHE A 207 -3.46 19.27 -7.77
N MET A 208 -4.57 19.54 -8.47
CA MET A 208 -5.27 18.50 -9.25
C MET A 208 -4.36 17.93 -10.35
N ALA A 209 -3.65 18.79 -11.10
CA ALA A 209 -2.71 18.35 -12.12
C ALA A 209 -1.55 17.52 -11.54
N PHE A 210 -1.04 17.92 -10.37
CA PHE A 210 -0.02 17.19 -9.63
C PHE A 210 -0.51 15.79 -9.19
N LEU A 211 -1.76 15.67 -8.72
CA LEU A 211 -2.32 14.37 -8.33
C LEU A 211 -2.51 13.43 -9.53
N GLN A 212 -2.76 13.96 -10.72
CA GLN A 212 -2.81 13.19 -11.96
C GLN A 212 -1.40 12.71 -12.38
N HIS A 213 -0.38 13.56 -12.24
CA HIS A 213 0.98 13.30 -12.69
C HIS A 213 1.99 13.42 -11.54
N VAL A 214 1.89 12.50 -10.57
CA VAL A 214 2.74 12.53 -9.37
C VAL A 214 4.22 12.30 -9.77
N PRO A 215 5.12 13.27 -9.51
CA PRO A 215 6.53 13.13 -9.86
C PRO A 215 7.21 11.98 -9.13
N ALA A 216 8.22 11.36 -9.74
CA ALA A 216 8.93 10.21 -9.16
C ALA A 216 9.55 10.49 -7.77
N ARG A 217 9.93 11.75 -7.47
CA ARG A 217 10.46 12.16 -6.17
C ARG A 217 9.43 12.07 -5.03
N TRP A 218 8.13 12.09 -5.36
CA TRP A 218 7.02 12.00 -4.41
C TRP A 218 6.54 10.57 -4.16
N ILE A 219 7.15 9.58 -4.81
CA ILE A 219 6.79 8.17 -4.73
C ILE A 219 7.81 7.40 -3.88
N SER A 220 7.34 6.85 -2.77
CA SER A 220 8.11 5.98 -1.87
C SER A 220 8.59 4.74 -2.61
N ARG A 221 9.89 4.47 -2.55
CA ARG A 221 10.49 3.24 -3.09
C ARG A 221 10.73 2.16 -2.03
N ASP A 222 10.83 2.57 -0.76
CA ASP A 222 11.07 1.69 0.37
C ASP A 222 9.94 1.79 1.40
N ARG A 223 9.91 0.83 2.34
CA ARG A 223 9.01 0.86 3.51
C ARG A 223 9.55 1.80 4.59
N ALA A 224 9.98 3.00 4.21
CA ALA A 224 10.40 4.03 5.15
C ALA A 224 9.18 4.58 5.90
N LYS A 225 9.37 4.99 7.16
CA LYS A 225 8.30 5.61 7.96
C LYS A 225 8.16 7.09 7.59
N PRO A 226 6.97 7.70 7.76
CA PRO A 226 6.78 9.14 7.59
C PRO A 226 7.85 9.96 8.30
N GLY A 227 8.41 10.95 7.61
CA GLY A 227 9.47 11.83 8.12
C GLY A 227 10.89 11.26 8.07
N GLN A 228 11.09 9.99 7.71
CA GLN A 228 12.43 9.41 7.56
C GLN A 228 13.01 9.63 6.15
N PRO A 229 14.35 9.69 6.01
CA PRO A 229 15.00 9.67 4.71
C PRO A 229 14.51 8.49 3.85
N GLY A 230 14.11 8.78 2.61
CA GLY A 230 13.60 7.79 1.66
C GLY A 230 12.07 7.56 1.71
N TRP A 231 11.36 8.16 2.68
CA TRP A 231 9.90 8.19 2.67
C TRP A 231 9.37 9.31 1.76
N ALA A 232 8.29 9.01 1.03
CA ALA A 232 7.50 9.98 0.30
C ALA A 232 5.98 9.66 0.40
N PRO A 233 5.08 10.64 0.25
CA PRO A 233 3.68 10.48 0.66
C PRO A 233 2.81 9.68 -0.34
N PHE A 234 3.36 9.30 -1.50
CA PHE A 234 2.71 8.40 -2.45
C PHE A 234 3.43 7.05 -2.52
N ARG A 235 2.70 5.98 -2.81
CA ARG A 235 3.27 4.63 -3.03
C ARG A 235 3.38 4.27 -4.52
N GLY A 236 2.86 5.13 -5.37
CA GLY A 236 2.73 4.97 -6.81
C GLY A 236 1.79 6.03 -7.37
N PRO A 237 1.59 6.04 -8.70
CA PRO A 237 0.59 6.91 -9.33
C PRO A 237 -0.81 6.61 -8.77
N LEU A 238 -1.66 7.63 -8.73
CA LEU A 238 -3.03 7.51 -8.25
C LEU A 238 -3.94 6.99 -9.37
N SER A 239 -4.86 6.09 -9.03
CA SER A 239 -6.00 5.78 -9.92
C SER A 239 -6.94 6.98 -10.04
N HIS A 240 -7.72 7.05 -11.12
CA HIS A 240 -8.76 8.08 -11.31
C HIS A 240 -9.70 8.19 -10.11
N THR A 241 -10.16 7.06 -9.55
CA THR A 241 -11.03 7.06 -8.36
C THR A 241 -10.33 7.63 -7.13
N SER A 242 -9.05 7.31 -6.93
CA SER A 242 -8.26 7.84 -5.79
C SER A 242 -7.99 9.33 -5.93
N HIS A 243 -7.71 9.80 -7.15
CA HIS A 243 -7.57 11.22 -7.45
C HIS A 243 -8.87 11.98 -7.14
N ARG A 244 -10.00 11.52 -7.68
CA ARG A 244 -11.33 12.11 -7.40
C ARG A 244 -11.63 12.16 -5.90
N GLN A 245 -11.34 11.07 -5.18
CA GLN A 245 -11.54 11.01 -3.74
C GLN A 245 -10.68 12.04 -2.98
N ALA A 246 -9.40 12.21 -3.37
CA ALA A 246 -8.53 13.20 -2.75
C ALA A 246 -9.06 14.63 -2.92
N VAL A 247 -9.52 14.99 -4.13
CA VAL A 247 -10.12 16.31 -4.41
C VAL A 247 -11.39 16.54 -3.58
N VAL A 248 -12.27 15.54 -3.46
CA VAL A 248 -13.49 15.65 -2.63
C VAL A 248 -13.14 15.88 -1.16
N ILE A 249 -12.15 15.15 -0.63
CA ILE A 249 -11.72 15.27 0.77
C ILE A 249 -11.11 16.64 1.03
N VAL A 250 -10.24 17.12 0.13
CA VAL A 250 -9.63 18.45 0.26
C VAL A 250 -10.68 19.56 0.17
N ASN A 251 -11.63 19.49 -0.77
CA ASN A 251 -12.73 20.44 -0.81
C ASN A 251 -13.55 20.45 0.49
N ALA A 252 -13.81 19.27 1.08
CA ALA A 252 -14.52 19.16 2.37
C ALA A 252 -13.72 19.77 3.55
N LEU A 253 -12.39 19.63 3.54
CA LEU A 253 -11.50 20.32 4.48
C LEU A 253 -11.67 21.84 4.36
N PHE A 254 -11.53 22.40 3.15
CA PHE A 254 -11.64 23.85 2.94
C PHE A 254 -13.04 24.40 3.26
N THR A 255 -14.10 23.65 2.95
CA THR A 255 -15.46 24.03 3.36
C THR A 255 -15.58 24.13 4.88
N TRP A 256 -14.98 23.21 5.63
CA TRP A 256 -15.02 23.28 7.09
C TRP A 256 -14.12 24.40 7.65
N LEU A 257 -12.91 24.58 7.10
CA LEU A 257 -12.01 25.66 7.50
C LEU A 257 -12.61 27.04 7.27
N GLN A 258 -13.36 27.22 6.17
CA GLN A 258 -14.10 28.45 5.91
C GLN A 258 -15.22 28.66 6.93
N ALA A 259 -16.02 27.61 7.22
CA ALA A 259 -17.07 27.68 8.23
C ALA A 259 -16.54 27.97 9.64
N ALA A 260 -15.33 27.47 9.94
CA ALA A 260 -14.61 27.72 11.19
C ALA A 260 -13.82 29.04 11.19
N GLN A 261 -13.96 29.87 10.15
CA GLN A 261 -13.28 31.16 9.98
C GLN A 261 -11.74 31.09 10.03
N TYR A 262 -11.16 29.92 9.75
CA TYR A 262 -9.71 29.74 9.64
C TYR A 262 -9.16 30.30 8.31
N ILE A 263 -9.95 30.15 7.24
CA ILE A 263 -9.70 30.78 5.94
C ILE A 263 -10.85 31.73 5.61
N PRO A 264 -10.58 32.85 4.91
CA PRO A 264 -11.64 33.82 4.59
C PRO A 264 -12.58 33.30 3.50
N VAL A 265 -12.05 32.62 2.48
CA VAL A 265 -12.80 32.13 1.32
C VAL A 265 -12.30 30.75 0.92
N ASN A 266 -13.21 29.90 0.44
CA ASN A 266 -12.86 28.59 -0.11
C ASN A 266 -12.58 28.67 -1.64
N PRO A 267 -11.31 28.59 -2.10
CA PRO A 267 -10.96 28.69 -3.52
C PRO A 267 -11.52 27.51 -4.36
N TRP A 268 -11.81 26.37 -3.74
CA TRP A 268 -12.38 25.19 -4.42
C TRP A 268 -13.82 25.38 -4.92
N GLN A 269 -14.48 26.48 -4.55
CA GLN A 269 -15.79 26.84 -5.12
C GLN A 269 -15.68 27.38 -6.56
N LEU A 270 -14.52 27.91 -6.95
CA LEU A 270 -14.29 28.55 -8.25
C LEU A 270 -13.61 27.62 -9.27
N VAL A 271 -13.39 26.36 -8.91
CA VAL A 271 -12.61 25.40 -9.70
C VAL A 271 -13.52 24.29 -10.19
N ASN A 272 -13.36 23.91 -11.46
CA ASN A 272 -14.01 22.70 -11.97
C ASN A 272 -13.33 21.46 -11.38
N LYS A 273 -14.01 20.83 -10.43
CA LYS A 273 -13.54 19.62 -9.72
C LYS A 273 -13.80 18.32 -10.48
N LYS A 274 -14.35 18.38 -11.70
CA LYS A 274 -14.57 17.18 -12.52
C LYS A 274 -13.22 16.68 -13.02
N THR A 275 -12.82 15.50 -12.54
CA THR A 275 -11.54 14.86 -12.88
C THR A 275 -11.57 14.02 -14.15
N GLY A 276 -12.68 14.08 -14.92
CA GLY A 276 -12.95 13.19 -16.06
C GLY A 276 -13.27 11.76 -15.61
N ASP A 277 -13.71 10.94 -16.55
CA ASP A 277 -13.82 9.49 -16.39
C ASP A 277 -12.63 8.79 -17.04
N ASP A 278 -12.25 7.65 -16.48
CA ASP A 278 -11.20 6.81 -17.02
C ASP A 278 -11.73 6.14 -18.28
N ARG A 279 -11.26 6.58 -19.47
CA ARG A 279 -11.75 6.10 -20.77
C ARG A 279 -11.47 4.61 -20.96
N ASP A 280 -10.45 4.08 -20.28
CA ASP A 280 -10.04 2.69 -20.34
C ASP A 280 -10.72 1.81 -19.27
N GLN A 281 -11.55 2.42 -18.39
CA GLN A 281 -12.31 1.67 -17.41
C GLN A 281 -13.46 0.91 -18.08
N GLN A 282 -13.24 -0.38 -18.34
CA GLN A 282 -14.29 -1.30 -18.81
C GLN A 282 -15.40 -1.42 -17.76
N MET A 283 -16.51 -0.71 -17.97
CA MET A 283 -17.66 -0.67 -17.04
C MET A 283 -18.43 -2.00 -16.96
N LEU A 284 -18.25 -2.89 -17.94
CA LEU A 284 -18.96 -4.18 -18.02
C LEU A 284 -18.32 -5.28 -17.16
N ASP A 285 -17.14 -5.03 -16.59
CA ASP A 285 -16.46 -5.99 -15.73
C ASP A 285 -17.10 -6.02 -14.34
N THR A 286 -18.22 -6.73 -14.25
CA THR A 286 -18.92 -6.95 -12.97
C THR A 286 -17.95 -7.67 -12.02
N LYS A 287 -17.62 -7.01 -10.90
CA LYS A 287 -16.80 -7.56 -9.80
C LYS A 287 -17.59 -8.59 -8.98
N ALA A 288 -18.25 -9.52 -9.67
CA ALA A 288 -19.00 -10.64 -9.12
C ALA A 288 -18.43 -11.94 -9.70
N LEU A 289 -18.63 -13.03 -8.96
CA LEU A 289 -18.27 -14.37 -9.41
C LEU A 289 -19.40 -14.91 -10.30
N SER A 290 -19.04 -15.50 -11.44
CA SER A 290 -19.99 -16.31 -12.20
C SER A 290 -20.40 -17.54 -11.39
N GLU A 291 -21.52 -18.15 -11.77
CA GLU A 291 -21.97 -19.40 -11.15
C GLU A 291 -20.94 -20.52 -11.33
N SER A 292 -20.36 -20.65 -12.53
CA SER A 292 -19.27 -21.58 -12.84
C SER A 292 -18.04 -21.36 -11.94
N ALA A 293 -17.61 -20.10 -11.78
CA ALA A 293 -16.44 -19.77 -10.96
C ALA A 293 -16.70 -20.05 -9.47
N MET A 294 -17.90 -19.77 -8.97
CA MET A 294 -18.25 -20.10 -7.58
C MET A 294 -18.29 -21.61 -7.36
N ALA A 295 -18.94 -22.35 -8.26
CA ALA A 295 -19.03 -23.80 -8.18
C ALA A 295 -17.63 -24.44 -8.19
N GLU A 296 -16.72 -23.95 -9.03
CA GLU A 296 -15.35 -24.44 -9.10
C GLU A 296 -14.55 -24.15 -7.83
N VAL A 297 -14.68 -22.96 -7.25
CA VAL A 297 -14.03 -22.62 -5.97
C VAL A 297 -14.56 -23.50 -4.83
N LEU A 298 -15.88 -23.72 -4.76
CA LEU A 298 -16.48 -24.59 -3.75
C LEU A 298 -16.05 -26.04 -3.94
N ARG A 299 -16.03 -26.56 -5.18
CA ARG A 299 -15.53 -27.91 -5.51
C ARG A 299 -14.09 -28.09 -5.05
N PHE A 300 -13.23 -27.10 -5.29
CA PHE A 300 -11.85 -27.13 -4.83
C PHE A 300 -11.75 -27.17 -3.29
N VAL A 301 -12.55 -26.35 -2.59
CA VAL A 301 -12.58 -26.30 -1.11
C VAL A 301 -13.08 -27.62 -0.53
N ASP A 302 -14.16 -28.18 -1.07
CA ASP A 302 -14.76 -29.44 -0.60
C ASP A 302 -13.85 -30.66 -0.85
N ALA A 303 -12.92 -30.58 -1.80
CA ALA A 303 -11.91 -31.60 -2.05
C ALA A 303 -10.70 -31.55 -1.09
N GLN A 304 -10.58 -30.52 -0.25
CA GLN A 304 -9.47 -30.43 0.72
C GLN A 304 -9.80 -31.15 2.03
N PRO A 305 -8.77 -31.58 2.80
CA PRO A 305 -8.97 -32.07 4.16
C PRO A 305 -9.77 -31.07 5.03
N VAL A 306 -10.68 -31.62 5.83
CA VAL A 306 -11.48 -30.83 6.77
C VAL A 306 -10.57 -30.30 7.88
N THR A 307 -10.46 -28.98 7.96
CA THR A 307 -9.66 -28.23 8.93
C THR A 307 -10.44 -26.98 9.33
N ALA A 308 -10.08 -26.33 10.45
CA ALA A 308 -10.68 -25.05 10.82
C ALA A 308 -10.58 -23.99 9.69
N SER A 309 -9.50 -24.03 8.90
CA SER A 309 -9.28 -23.13 7.76
C SER A 309 -10.20 -23.42 6.58
N SER A 310 -10.39 -24.70 6.19
CA SER A 310 -11.28 -25.09 5.09
C SER A 310 -12.76 -24.93 5.48
N ALA A 311 -13.14 -25.27 6.71
CA ALA A 311 -14.48 -25.02 7.24
C ALA A 311 -14.82 -23.52 7.24
N ARG A 312 -13.88 -22.66 7.67
CA ARG A 312 -14.08 -21.21 7.69
C ARG A 312 -14.27 -20.62 6.30
N ILE A 313 -13.47 -21.00 5.30
CA ILE A 313 -13.66 -20.47 3.94
C ILE A 313 -14.97 -20.97 3.33
N ARG A 314 -15.32 -22.24 3.53
CA ARG A 314 -16.58 -22.81 3.03
C ARG A 314 -17.78 -22.04 3.59
N PHE A 315 -17.76 -21.77 4.90
CA PHE A 315 -18.73 -20.89 5.55
C PHE A 315 -18.77 -19.50 4.93
N ILE A 316 -17.62 -18.83 4.79
CA ILE A 316 -17.56 -17.47 4.21
C ILE A 316 -18.18 -17.44 2.81
N LEU A 317 -17.83 -18.40 1.94
CA LEU A 317 -18.32 -18.46 0.56
C LEU A 317 -19.84 -18.62 0.53
N ARG A 318 -20.37 -19.63 1.22
CA ARG A 318 -21.82 -19.92 1.24
C ARG A 318 -22.60 -18.81 1.95
N PHE A 319 -22.15 -18.36 3.10
CA PHE A 319 -22.88 -17.40 3.93
C PHE A 319 -22.91 -16.00 3.29
N VAL A 320 -21.75 -15.46 2.90
CA VAL A 320 -21.67 -14.07 2.38
C VAL A 320 -22.36 -13.95 1.03
N GLU A 321 -22.28 -14.98 0.18
CA GLU A 321 -23.01 -15.03 -1.09
C GLU A 321 -24.53 -15.06 -0.90
N SER A 322 -25.01 -15.64 0.20
CA SER A 322 -26.45 -15.80 0.47
C SER A 322 -27.07 -14.60 1.18
N VAL A 323 -26.31 -13.94 2.06
CA VAL A 323 -26.80 -12.88 2.95
C VAL A 323 -26.36 -11.49 2.49
N GLY A 324 -25.26 -11.40 1.71
CA GLY A 324 -24.79 -10.13 1.16
C GLY A 324 -24.20 -9.16 2.19
N LEU A 325 -23.66 -9.65 3.31
CA LEU A 325 -23.05 -8.79 4.34
C LEU A 325 -21.80 -8.06 3.82
N ARG A 326 -21.59 -6.82 4.26
CA ARG A 326 -20.27 -6.16 4.09
C ARG A 326 -19.24 -6.86 4.98
N SER A 327 -17.96 -6.77 4.63
CA SER A 327 -16.90 -7.33 5.48
C SER A 327 -16.93 -6.79 6.91
N ALA A 328 -17.16 -5.49 7.10
CA ALA A 328 -17.26 -4.91 8.44
C ALA A 328 -18.50 -5.42 9.22
N GLU A 329 -19.60 -5.69 8.53
CA GLU A 329 -20.83 -6.25 9.09
C GLU A 329 -20.60 -7.70 9.53
N LEU A 330 -19.99 -8.51 8.67
CA LEU A 330 -19.61 -9.90 8.98
C LEU A 330 -18.66 -10.01 10.18
N LEU A 331 -17.66 -9.13 10.24
CA LEU A 331 -16.65 -9.13 11.29
C LEU A 331 -17.16 -8.61 12.63
N GLY A 332 -18.18 -7.75 12.62
CA GLY A 332 -18.80 -7.19 13.82
C GLY A 332 -19.98 -7.99 14.34
N ALA A 333 -20.51 -8.95 13.56
CA ALA A 333 -21.66 -9.74 13.93
C ALA A 333 -21.31 -10.85 14.93
N THR A 334 -22.25 -11.12 15.83
CA THR A 334 -22.23 -12.15 16.86
C THR A 334 -23.51 -12.98 16.78
N LEU A 335 -23.57 -14.13 17.46
CA LEU A 335 -24.75 -14.99 17.41
C LEU A 335 -26.00 -14.36 18.03
N LYS A 336 -25.84 -13.46 19.01
CA LYS A 336 -26.97 -12.68 19.58
C LYS A 336 -27.69 -11.79 18.57
N ASP A 337 -27.02 -11.46 17.45
CA ASP A 337 -27.59 -10.64 16.39
C ASP A 337 -28.53 -11.47 15.49
N ILE A 338 -28.56 -12.80 15.66
CA ILE A 338 -29.41 -13.72 14.90
C ILE A 338 -30.62 -14.09 15.75
N ARG A 339 -31.81 -13.99 15.15
CA ARG A 339 -33.07 -14.37 15.80
C ARG A 339 -34.02 -15.03 14.83
N MET A 340 -34.89 -15.89 15.37
CA MET A 340 -36.02 -16.45 14.63
C MET A 340 -37.20 -15.47 14.71
N GLU A 341 -37.71 -15.07 13.55
CA GLU A 341 -38.96 -14.32 13.39
C GLU A 341 -40.03 -15.21 12.77
N PRO A 342 -41.32 -14.81 12.77
CA PRO A 342 -42.39 -15.57 12.12
C PRO A 342 -42.12 -15.89 10.65
N GLU A 343 -41.42 -15.00 9.94
CA GLU A 343 -41.06 -15.15 8.52
C GLU A 343 -39.76 -15.95 8.31
N GLY A 344 -39.06 -16.32 9.39
CA GLY A 344 -37.85 -17.12 9.37
C GLY A 344 -36.66 -16.48 10.11
N TRP A 345 -35.47 -17.04 9.89
CA TRP A 345 -34.25 -16.53 10.51
C TRP A 345 -33.82 -15.19 9.92
N VAL A 346 -33.46 -14.27 10.80
CA VAL A 346 -32.93 -12.96 10.42
C VAL A 346 -31.68 -12.62 11.22
N ILE A 347 -30.84 -11.76 10.65
CA ILE A 347 -29.68 -11.18 11.32
C ILE A 347 -29.78 -9.66 11.35
N GLN A 348 -29.63 -9.08 12.55
CA GLN A 348 -29.49 -7.64 12.74
C GLN A 348 -28.06 -7.22 12.41
N VAL A 349 -27.94 -6.19 11.58
CA VAL A 349 -26.65 -5.76 11.04
C VAL A 349 -26.40 -4.29 11.34
N HIS A 350 -25.26 -4.00 11.94
CA HIS A 350 -24.80 -2.64 12.22
C HIS A 350 -23.91 -2.13 11.07
N GLY A 351 -24.48 -1.32 10.18
CA GLY A 351 -23.83 -0.86 8.95
C GLY A 351 -23.05 0.46 9.05
N LYS A 352 -22.45 0.86 7.92
CA LYS A 352 -21.73 2.15 7.78
C LYS A 352 -22.67 3.32 8.08
N GLY A 353 -22.27 4.18 9.02
CA GLY A 353 -23.04 5.36 9.45
C GLY A 353 -24.06 5.07 10.56
N ALA A 354 -23.84 4.02 11.35
CA ALA A 354 -24.72 3.61 12.46
C ALA A 354 -26.18 3.29 12.04
N LYS A 355 -26.39 2.92 10.78
CA LYS A 355 -27.70 2.48 10.30
C LYS A 355 -27.88 0.99 10.58
N ASN A 356 -28.88 0.68 11.40
CA ASN A 356 -29.32 -0.70 11.64
C ASN A 356 -30.14 -1.17 10.45
N ARG A 357 -29.89 -2.39 9.97
CA ARG A 357 -30.75 -3.07 9.00
C ARG A 357 -30.91 -4.54 9.39
N ILE A 358 -32.01 -5.13 8.97
CA ILE A 358 -32.25 -6.57 9.10
C ILE A 358 -31.94 -7.21 7.76
N ALA A 359 -31.25 -8.36 7.78
CA ALA A 359 -31.05 -9.20 6.60
C ALA A 359 -31.67 -10.57 6.86
N ALA A 360 -32.40 -11.10 5.87
CA ALA A 360 -32.89 -12.47 5.92
C ALA A 360 -31.72 -13.45 5.92
N LEU A 361 -31.89 -14.56 6.64
CA LEU A 361 -30.92 -15.66 6.69
C LEU A 361 -31.54 -16.91 6.04
N PRO A 362 -31.33 -17.11 4.72
CA PRO A 362 -31.86 -18.27 4.01
C PRO A 362 -31.33 -19.59 4.58
N GLY A 363 -32.06 -20.70 4.37
CA GLY A 363 -31.68 -22.03 4.86
C GLY A 363 -30.24 -22.41 4.52
N GLN A 364 -29.81 -22.21 3.27
CA GLN A 364 -28.42 -22.46 2.85
C GLN A 364 -27.35 -21.68 3.65
N ALA A 365 -27.68 -20.49 4.14
CA ALA A 365 -26.78 -19.69 4.98
C ALA A 365 -26.78 -20.19 6.43
N LEU A 366 -27.96 -20.58 6.93
CA LEU A 366 -28.10 -21.17 8.25
C LEU A 366 -27.38 -22.52 8.34
N ASP A 367 -27.52 -23.39 7.34
CA ASP A 367 -26.84 -24.69 7.28
C ASP A 367 -25.32 -24.51 7.29
N ALA A 368 -24.82 -23.56 6.48
CA ALA A 368 -23.40 -23.23 6.46
C ALA A 368 -22.91 -22.70 7.82
N LEU A 369 -23.74 -21.92 8.52
CA LEU A 369 -23.42 -21.44 9.87
C LEU A 369 -23.40 -22.59 10.89
N GLN A 370 -24.39 -23.49 10.86
CA GLN A 370 -24.44 -24.64 11.75
C GLN A 370 -23.26 -25.59 11.53
N ASP A 371 -22.91 -25.87 10.27
CA ASP A 371 -21.69 -26.61 9.90
C ASP A 371 -20.45 -25.96 10.53
N TYR A 372 -20.34 -24.63 10.41
CA TYR A 372 -19.20 -23.89 10.91
C TYR A 372 -19.11 -23.89 12.45
N LEU A 373 -20.25 -23.77 13.15
CA LEU A 373 -20.30 -23.83 14.61
C LEU A 373 -19.93 -25.21 15.13
N ARG A 374 -20.31 -26.28 14.43
CA ARG A 374 -19.87 -27.65 14.75
C ARG A 374 -18.35 -27.81 14.61
N HIS A 375 -17.75 -27.25 13.56
CA HIS A 375 -16.28 -27.25 13.42
C HIS A 375 -15.53 -26.37 14.43
N ARG A 376 -16.25 -25.50 15.14
CA ARG A 376 -15.72 -24.68 16.24
C ARG A 376 -16.02 -25.27 17.61
N ASP A 377 -16.60 -26.47 17.66
CA ASP A 377 -17.06 -27.11 18.91
C ASP A 377 -18.06 -26.25 19.71
N LEU A 378 -18.84 -25.41 19.03
CA LEU A 378 -19.87 -24.54 19.64
C LEU A 378 -21.29 -25.08 19.50
N GLY A 379 -21.48 -26.21 18.81
CA GLY A 379 -22.79 -26.82 18.61
C GLY A 379 -23.63 -26.11 17.54
N SER A 380 -24.80 -25.59 17.91
CA SER A 380 -25.78 -24.97 17.01
C SER A 380 -25.97 -23.49 17.30
N VAL A 381 -26.67 -22.76 16.41
CA VAL A 381 -26.97 -21.33 16.60
C VAL A 381 -27.75 -21.06 17.90
N GLN A 382 -28.56 -22.02 18.37
CA GLN A 382 -29.31 -21.90 19.62
C GLN A 382 -28.52 -22.36 20.86
N GLY A 383 -27.54 -23.24 20.69
CA GLY A 383 -26.76 -23.81 21.81
C GLY A 383 -25.44 -23.08 22.08
N ALA A 384 -24.92 -22.35 21.09
CA ALA A 384 -23.67 -21.62 21.19
C ALA A 384 -23.80 -20.34 22.05
N PRO A 385 -22.70 -19.87 22.67
CA PRO A 385 -22.70 -18.61 23.42
C PRO A 385 -23.18 -17.43 22.56
N PRO A 386 -24.12 -16.58 23.05
CA PRO A 386 -24.64 -15.45 22.27
C PRO A 386 -23.55 -14.45 21.83
N GLU A 387 -22.49 -14.30 22.62
CA GLU A 387 -21.37 -13.40 22.35
C GLU A 387 -20.38 -13.98 21.32
N ALA A 388 -20.54 -15.24 20.91
CA ALA A 388 -19.64 -15.87 19.95
C ALA A 388 -19.63 -15.06 18.64
N PRO A 389 -18.44 -14.68 18.13
CA PRO A 389 -18.36 -13.96 16.87
C PRO A 389 -18.82 -14.85 15.73
N LEU A 390 -19.52 -14.27 14.76
CA LEU A 390 -19.99 -14.98 13.58
C LEU A 390 -18.80 -15.51 12.76
N LEU A 391 -17.67 -14.80 12.75
CA LEU A 391 -16.41 -15.22 12.16
C LEU A 391 -15.26 -15.15 13.16
N ALA A 392 -14.61 -16.28 13.42
CA ALA A 392 -13.57 -16.42 14.44
C ALA A 392 -12.20 -16.84 13.89
N SER A 393 -11.17 -16.71 14.73
CA SER A 393 -9.84 -17.24 14.48
C SER A 393 -9.88 -18.75 14.25
N THR A 394 -8.90 -19.29 13.51
CA THR A 394 -8.72 -20.74 13.36
C THR A 394 -8.02 -21.37 14.57
N THR A 395 -7.47 -20.55 15.46
CA THR A 395 -6.75 -20.98 16.67
C THR A 395 -7.59 -20.86 17.94
N ASP A 396 -8.57 -19.97 17.93
CA ASP A 396 -9.42 -19.67 19.07
C ASP A 396 -10.84 -19.38 18.56
N THR A 397 -11.80 -20.13 19.10
CA THR A 397 -13.20 -20.15 18.69
C THR A 397 -13.95 -18.88 19.11
N MET A 398 -13.44 -18.10 20.07
CA MET A 398 -14.09 -16.87 20.56
C MET A 398 -13.37 -15.59 20.14
N THR A 399 -12.15 -15.68 19.59
CA THR A 399 -11.42 -14.50 19.11
C THR A 399 -11.92 -14.06 17.72
N PRO A 400 -12.42 -12.82 17.56
CA PRO A 400 -12.86 -12.29 16.26
C PRO A 400 -11.70 -12.06 15.29
N VAL A 401 -12.02 -12.05 14.00
CA VAL A 401 -11.02 -11.86 12.93
C VAL A 401 -10.90 -10.39 12.52
N GLY A 402 -9.68 -9.94 12.22
CA GLY A 402 -9.47 -8.61 11.62
C GLY A 402 -9.69 -8.58 10.11
N TYR A 403 -9.97 -7.40 9.56
CA TYR A 403 -10.19 -7.22 8.11
C TYR A 403 -9.06 -7.80 7.23
N GLN A 404 -7.80 -7.58 7.62
CA GLN A 404 -6.65 -8.08 6.87
C GLN A 404 -6.62 -9.62 6.83
N ALA A 405 -6.92 -10.27 7.95
CA ALA A 405 -6.94 -11.73 8.05
C ALA A 405 -8.08 -12.33 7.20
N LEU A 406 -9.27 -11.72 7.22
CA LEU A 406 -10.37 -12.11 6.32
C LEU A 406 -9.98 -11.96 4.85
N TYR A 407 -9.39 -10.81 4.48
CA TYR A 407 -8.95 -10.53 3.13
C TYR A 407 -7.90 -11.53 2.63
N GLU A 408 -6.85 -11.78 3.42
CA GLU A 408 -5.78 -12.72 3.08
C GLU A 408 -6.28 -14.16 3.02
N HIS A 409 -7.19 -14.54 3.92
CA HIS A 409 -7.78 -15.87 3.96
C HIS A 409 -8.61 -16.16 2.70
N VAL A 410 -9.56 -15.28 2.35
CA VAL A 410 -10.38 -15.44 1.13
C VAL A 410 -9.50 -15.40 -0.12
N ARG A 411 -8.59 -14.42 -0.23
CA ARG A 411 -7.70 -14.31 -1.39
C ARG A 411 -6.77 -15.50 -1.52
N GLY A 412 -6.27 -16.04 -0.41
CA GLY A 412 -5.40 -17.21 -0.39
C GLY A 412 -6.11 -18.46 -0.93
N TRP A 413 -7.33 -18.70 -0.47
CA TRP A 413 -8.14 -19.83 -0.95
C TRP A 413 -8.57 -19.70 -2.41
N ILE A 414 -9.01 -18.51 -2.84
CA ILE A 414 -9.34 -18.27 -4.25
C ILE A 414 -8.12 -18.48 -5.14
N ARG A 415 -6.94 -18.00 -4.75
CA ARG A 415 -5.70 -18.23 -5.53
C ARG A 415 -5.36 -19.70 -5.65
N LYS A 416 -5.53 -20.48 -4.58
CA LYS A 416 -5.31 -21.94 -4.61
C LYS A 416 -6.29 -22.61 -5.57
N ALA A 417 -7.57 -22.24 -5.50
CA ALA A 417 -8.59 -22.75 -6.42
C ALA A 417 -8.27 -22.39 -7.88
N VAL A 418 -7.89 -21.13 -8.16
CA VAL A 418 -7.48 -20.66 -9.50
C VAL A 418 -6.25 -21.40 -10.02
N ALA A 419 -5.29 -21.68 -9.15
CA ALA A 419 -4.07 -22.41 -9.54
C ALA A 419 -4.34 -23.88 -9.87
N ALA A 420 -5.40 -24.47 -9.28
CA ALA A 420 -5.79 -25.85 -9.48
C ALA A 420 -6.96 -26.03 -10.47
N SER A 421 -7.50 -24.93 -11.03
CA SER A 421 -8.67 -25.00 -11.90
C SER A 421 -8.31 -25.11 -13.38
N GLU A 422 -9.15 -25.84 -14.11
CA GLU A 422 -9.11 -25.95 -15.58
C GLU A 422 -9.90 -24.82 -16.26
N LEU A 423 -10.19 -23.74 -15.54
CA LEU A 423 -10.95 -22.61 -16.08
C LEU A 423 -10.17 -21.93 -17.22
N PRO A 424 -10.88 -21.35 -18.22
CA PRO A 424 -10.25 -20.56 -19.26
C PRO A 424 -9.32 -19.48 -18.69
N MET A 425 -8.24 -19.15 -19.41
CA MET A 425 -7.23 -18.19 -18.92
C MET A 425 -7.83 -16.84 -18.52
N HIS A 426 -8.84 -16.35 -19.26
CA HIS A 426 -9.51 -15.09 -18.95
C HIS A 426 -10.32 -15.17 -17.64
N GLU A 427 -11.02 -16.28 -17.38
CA GLU A 427 -11.75 -16.50 -16.12
C GLU A 427 -10.79 -16.65 -14.94
N ARG A 428 -9.68 -17.36 -15.10
CA ARG A 428 -8.63 -17.48 -14.07
C ARG A 428 -8.02 -16.13 -13.74
N ALA A 429 -7.72 -15.30 -14.74
CA ALA A 429 -7.20 -13.95 -14.53
C ALA A 429 -8.19 -13.07 -13.76
N LYS A 430 -9.49 -13.14 -14.09
CA LYS A 430 -10.56 -12.42 -13.40
C LYS A 430 -10.72 -12.90 -11.95
N LEU A 431 -10.78 -14.21 -11.76
CA LEU A 431 -10.97 -14.85 -10.45
C LEU A 431 -9.77 -14.61 -9.52
N ALA A 432 -8.54 -14.52 -10.04
CA ALA A 432 -7.34 -14.18 -9.26
C ALA A 432 -7.42 -12.80 -8.58
N GLY A 433 -8.26 -11.89 -9.11
CA GLY A 433 -8.54 -10.57 -8.54
C GLY A 433 -9.67 -10.55 -7.50
N ALA A 434 -10.39 -11.67 -7.32
CA ALA A 434 -11.57 -11.70 -6.46
C ALA A 434 -11.23 -11.53 -4.97
N THR A 435 -12.14 -10.87 -4.26
CA THR A 435 -12.02 -10.55 -2.84
C THR A 435 -13.33 -10.84 -2.12
N THR A 436 -13.36 -10.77 -0.80
CA THR A 436 -14.61 -10.93 -0.03
C THR A 436 -15.72 -9.96 -0.49
N HIS A 437 -15.36 -8.78 -1.02
CA HIS A 437 -16.34 -7.84 -1.55
C HIS A 437 -17.04 -8.34 -2.81
N TRP A 438 -16.38 -9.20 -3.61
CA TRP A 438 -16.98 -9.81 -4.79
C TRP A 438 -18.10 -10.79 -4.43
N LEU A 439 -18.02 -11.47 -3.27
CA LEU A 439 -19.09 -12.33 -2.77
C LEU A 439 -20.38 -11.53 -2.53
N ARG A 440 -20.25 -10.34 -1.95
CA ARG A 440 -21.39 -9.42 -1.79
C ARG A 440 -21.93 -8.92 -3.13
N HIS A 441 -21.07 -8.59 -4.09
CA HIS A 441 -21.54 -8.23 -5.43
C HIS A 441 -22.27 -9.38 -6.11
N THR A 442 -21.80 -10.62 -5.91
CA THR A 442 -22.44 -11.84 -6.41
C THR A 442 -23.85 -11.99 -5.85
N PHE A 443 -24.06 -11.72 -4.56
CA PHE A 443 -25.41 -11.62 -3.97
C PHE A 443 -26.27 -10.58 -4.70
N GLY A 444 -25.76 -9.35 -4.86
CA GLY A 444 -26.50 -8.27 -5.51
C GLY A 444 -26.89 -8.55 -6.95
N THR A 445 -25.97 -9.12 -7.74
CA THR A 445 -26.23 -9.52 -9.14
C THR A 445 -27.24 -10.66 -9.21
N ARG A 446 -27.21 -11.61 -8.26
CA ARG A 446 -28.16 -12.73 -8.21
C ARG A 446 -29.54 -12.30 -7.74
N ALA A 447 -29.64 -11.36 -6.83
CA ALA A 447 -30.92 -10.78 -6.42
C ALA A 447 -31.63 -10.13 -7.61
N ILE A 448 -30.89 -9.37 -8.43
CA ILE A 448 -31.41 -8.80 -9.69
C ILE A 448 -31.83 -9.90 -10.66
N ALA A 449 -30.99 -10.93 -10.86
CA ALA A 449 -31.32 -12.04 -11.77
C ALA A 449 -32.51 -12.88 -11.31
N ARG A 450 -32.85 -12.86 -10.01
CA ARG A 450 -33.98 -13.59 -9.40
C ARG A 450 -35.21 -12.70 -9.17
N GLU A 451 -35.21 -11.47 -9.71
CA GLU A 451 -36.29 -10.48 -9.55
C GLU A 451 -36.65 -10.16 -8.08
N VAL A 452 -35.69 -10.34 -7.17
CA VAL A 452 -35.89 -10.03 -5.75
C VAL A 452 -35.65 -8.53 -5.52
N PRO A 453 -36.58 -7.79 -4.87
CA PRO A 453 -36.36 -6.38 -4.52
C PRO A 453 -35.12 -6.24 -3.61
N LEU A 454 -34.20 -5.35 -3.99
CA LEU A 454 -32.89 -5.14 -3.32
C LEU A 454 -32.94 -4.22 -2.09
#